data_AF-A0A438C415-F1
#
_entry.id   AF-A0A438C415-F1
#
_cell.length_a   1.000
_cell.length_b   1.000
_cell.length_c   1.000
_cell.angle_alpha   90.00
_cell.angle_beta   90.00
_cell.angle_gamma   90.00
#
_symmetry.space_group_name_H-M   'P 1'
#
loop_
_entity.id
_entity.type
_entity.pdbx_description
1 polymer ?
#
loop_
_entity_poly.entity_id
_entity_poly.type
_entity_poly.pdbx_seq_one_letter_code
_entity_poly.pdbx_strand_id
1 'polypeptide(L)'
;MLKIRHIQANGGSWKDLSTSHNQCYLHEALFFSIAKHKMTVVGIDGSYMKPLTRDYITIYPGQTFDVLLEANQCSDHYYMGILHSIFTPSLPHFPAYNDTNASVQVMAGLRSLAVAEHPSNVPLSLSTKLIYTVSVNLFLCPNNSCAGPNGMRFSGSINNISFQSPTIDILQAYYYNISGVYGDKFPSVPPLVFNFTPDYLPLEY
;
A
#
# COMPACT_ATOMS: atom_id res chain seq x y z
N MET A 1 24.62 15.90 -6.43
CA MET A 1 23.51 14.93 -6.23
C MET A 1 22.67 15.42 -5.06
N LEU A 2 21.37 15.64 -5.28
CA LEU A 2 20.42 16.06 -4.23
C LEU A 2 19.78 14.81 -3.64
N LYS A 3 19.72 14.71 -2.31
CA LYS A 3 19.01 13.61 -1.63
C LYS A 3 17.65 14.12 -1.14
N ILE A 4 16.57 13.54 -1.66
CA ILE A 4 15.21 13.74 -1.15
C ILE A 4 14.92 12.58 -0.20
N ARG A 5 14.78 12.89 1.09
CA ARG A 5 14.48 11.90 2.12
C ARG A 5 12.99 11.87 2.41
N HIS A 6 12.49 10.69 2.74
CA HIS A 6 11.13 10.49 3.25
C HIS A 6 10.02 11.03 2.34
N ILE A 7 9.94 10.50 1.12
CA ILE A 7 8.70 10.63 0.33
C ILE A 7 7.69 9.65 0.92
N GLN A 8 6.59 10.18 1.47
CA GLN A 8 5.56 9.40 2.15
C GLN A 8 4.21 9.61 1.48
N ALA A 9 3.52 8.51 1.16
CA ALA A 9 2.12 8.56 0.77
C ALA A 9 1.27 8.51 2.04
N ASN A 10 0.83 9.68 2.49
CA ASN A 10 -0.22 9.79 3.49
C ASN A 10 -1.56 9.81 2.77
N GLY A 11 -2.51 9.00 3.24
CA GLY A 11 -3.89 8.98 2.74
C GLY A 11 -4.70 10.24 3.08
N GLY A 12 -4.08 11.40 3.02
CA GLY A 12 -4.70 12.71 3.19
C GLY A 12 -5.22 13.27 1.86
N SER A 13 -6.17 14.20 1.96
CA SER A 13 -6.79 14.91 0.84
C SER A 13 -5.73 15.63 0.00
N TRP A 14 -5.60 15.25 -1.27
CA TRP A 14 -4.87 16.04 -2.27
C TRP A 14 -5.87 16.96 -2.97
N LYS A 15 -5.61 18.27 -2.97
CA LYS A 15 -6.41 19.21 -3.77
C LYS A 15 -5.94 19.11 -5.22
N ASP A 16 -6.75 18.45 -6.04
CA ASP A 16 -6.68 18.64 -7.48
C ASP A 16 -7.13 20.07 -7.80
N LEU A 17 -6.28 20.88 -8.45
CA LEU A 17 -6.64 22.24 -8.86
C LEU A 17 -7.67 22.24 -10.01
N SER A 18 -7.98 21.08 -10.60
CA SER A 18 -8.96 20.93 -11.67
C SER A 18 -10.36 20.53 -11.19
N THR A 19 -10.50 19.99 -9.97
CA THR A 19 -11.80 19.59 -9.40
C THR A 19 -11.90 20.00 -7.94
N SER A 20 -12.94 20.73 -7.56
CA SER A 20 -13.19 21.21 -6.19
C SER A 20 -13.52 20.10 -5.15
N HIS A 21 -13.18 18.84 -5.44
CA HIS A 21 -13.35 17.72 -4.54
C HIS A 21 -12.05 17.40 -3.81
N ASN A 22 -12.10 17.42 -2.47
CA ASN A 22 -11.05 16.85 -1.63
C ASN A 22 -11.11 15.32 -1.74
N GLN A 23 -10.23 14.71 -2.52
CA GLN A 23 -10.18 13.25 -2.67
C GLN A 23 -9.03 12.68 -1.81
N CYS A 24 -9.39 11.88 -0.80
CA CYS A 24 -8.44 11.11 -0.01
C CYS A 24 -8.15 9.79 -0.74
N TYR A 25 -6.95 9.67 -1.32
CA TYR A 25 -6.49 8.45 -2.00
C TYR A 25 -5.99 7.44 -0.97
N LEU A 26 -6.90 6.83 -0.21
CA LEU A 26 -6.59 5.85 0.84
C LEU A 26 -6.40 4.42 0.30
N HIS A 27 -6.73 4.18 -0.97
CA HIS A 27 -6.83 2.82 -1.53
C HIS A 27 -6.15 2.63 -2.88
N GLU A 28 -5.48 3.66 -3.42
CA GLU A 28 -4.90 3.61 -4.75
C GLU A 28 -3.38 3.73 -4.72
N ALA A 29 -2.74 3.05 -5.66
CA ALA A 29 -1.32 3.23 -5.92
C ALA A 29 -1.09 4.61 -6.54
N LEU A 30 -0.17 5.38 -5.97
CA LEU A 30 0.19 6.70 -6.51
C LEU A 30 1.46 6.56 -7.34
N PHE A 31 1.47 7.15 -8.53
CA PHE A 31 2.67 7.28 -9.34
C PHE A 31 3.30 8.64 -9.12
N PHE A 32 4.54 8.70 -8.67
CA PHE A 32 5.25 9.95 -8.38
C PHE A 32 6.42 10.13 -9.35
N SER A 33 6.68 11.37 -9.77
CA SER A 33 7.89 11.73 -10.52
C SER A 33 8.28 13.21 -10.40
N ILE A 34 9.48 13.51 -10.91
CA ILE A 34 10.02 14.86 -11.04
C ILE A 34 10.31 15.12 -12.52
N ALA A 35 9.77 16.22 -13.06
CA ALA A 35 9.87 16.53 -14.49
C ALA A 35 11.33 16.56 -14.94
N LYS A 36 11.62 15.92 -16.09
CA LYS A 36 12.96 15.81 -16.71
C LYS A 36 14.05 15.16 -15.85
N HIS A 37 13.71 14.53 -14.72
CA HIS A 37 14.70 13.91 -13.85
C HIS A 37 14.39 12.44 -13.61
N LYS A 38 15.44 11.61 -13.66
CA LYS A 38 15.39 10.24 -13.17
C LYS A 38 15.59 10.22 -11.67
N MET A 39 14.85 9.33 -11.01
CA MET A 39 14.91 9.11 -9.58
C MET A 39 15.63 7.81 -9.31
N THR A 40 16.65 7.84 -8.45
CA THR A 40 17.33 6.63 -7.99
C THR A 40 16.88 6.31 -6.57
N VAL A 41 16.02 5.31 -6.44
CA VAL A 41 15.53 4.85 -5.16
C VAL A 41 16.64 4.09 -4.43
N VAL A 42 16.90 4.45 -3.18
CA VAL A 42 17.99 3.88 -2.36
C VAL A 42 17.54 3.36 -1.00
N GLY A 43 16.30 3.62 -0.60
CA GLY A 43 15.72 3.03 0.60
C GLY A 43 14.19 2.99 0.55
N ILE A 44 13.62 2.03 1.28
CA ILE A 44 12.18 1.87 1.50
C ILE A 44 11.96 1.50 2.97
N ASP A 45 10.95 2.09 3.60
CA ASP A 45 10.50 1.77 4.96
C ASP A 45 11.65 1.71 5.98
N GLY A 46 12.56 2.70 5.90
CA GLY A 46 13.73 2.82 6.78
C GLY A 46 14.87 1.84 6.49
N SER A 47 14.79 1.05 5.42
CA SER A 47 15.80 0.05 5.04
C SER A 47 16.47 0.39 3.70
N TYR A 48 17.79 0.21 3.61
CA TYR A 48 18.53 0.42 2.37
C TYR A 48 18.22 -0.67 1.33
N MET A 49 18.07 -0.24 0.09
CA MET A 49 17.83 -1.12 -1.06
C MET A 49 18.96 -1.01 -2.09
N LYS A 50 19.04 -2.01 -2.98
CA LYS A 50 19.85 -1.90 -4.19
C LYS A 50 19.31 -0.74 -5.03
N PRO A 51 20.17 0.20 -5.46
CA PRO A 51 19.73 1.37 -6.21
C PRO A 51 18.86 0.99 -7.42
N LEU A 52 17.68 1.59 -7.50
CA LEU A 52 16.74 1.40 -8.60
C LEU A 52 16.43 2.75 -9.26
N THR A 53 16.94 2.96 -10.47
CA THR A 53 16.72 4.20 -11.23
C THR A 53 15.50 4.08 -12.14
N ARG A 54 14.53 4.99 -12.00
CA ARG A 54 13.28 5.04 -12.77
C ARG A 54 12.85 6.47 -13.06
N ASP A 55 11.99 6.65 -14.07
CA ASP A 55 11.38 7.95 -14.38
C ASP A 55 10.20 8.26 -13.44
N TYR A 56 9.51 7.23 -12.95
CA TYR A 56 8.49 7.31 -11.92
C TYR A 56 8.64 6.17 -10.91
N ILE A 57 8.07 6.37 -9.72
CA ILE A 57 7.90 5.32 -8.71
C ILE A 57 6.42 5.09 -8.45
N THR A 58 6.09 3.91 -7.93
CA THR A 58 4.76 3.58 -7.42
C THR A 58 4.85 3.49 -5.91
N ILE A 59 4.00 4.22 -5.20
CA ILE A 59 3.96 4.26 -3.73
C ILE A 59 2.55 3.95 -3.25
N TYR A 60 2.43 3.08 -2.26
CA TYR A 60 1.17 2.75 -1.61
C TYR A 60 1.04 3.48 -0.27
N PRO A 61 -0.19 3.74 0.20
CA PRO A 61 -0.42 4.32 1.52
C PRO A 61 0.34 3.57 2.62
N GLY A 62 1.06 4.30 3.45
CA GLY A 62 1.86 3.74 4.55
C GLY A 62 3.31 3.38 4.19
N GLN A 63 3.69 3.41 2.90
CA GLN A 63 5.08 3.22 2.49
C GLN A 63 5.87 4.54 2.50
N THR A 64 7.19 4.42 2.66
CA THR A 64 8.14 5.54 2.56
C THR A 64 9.31 5.19 1.65
N PHE A 65 9.73 6.15 0.83
CA PHE A 65 10.88 5.99 -0.07
C PHE A 65 11.94 7.07 0.15
N ASP A 66 13.21 6.66 0.05
CA ASP A 66 14.38 7.53 -0.01
C ASP A 66 14.92 7.56 -1.45
N VAL A 67 15.01 8.77 -2.03
CA VAL A 67 15.33 8.95 -3.45
C VAL A 67 16.49 9.92 -3.63
N LEU A 68 17.46 9.52 -4.46
CA LEU A 68 18.52 10.38 -4.97
C LEU A 68 18.10 10.96 -6.31
N LEU A 69 18.25 12.28 -6.42
CA LEU A 69 18.03 13.05 -7.63
C LEU A 69 19.36 13.60 -8.13
N GLU A 70 19.66 13.36 -9.40
CA GLU A 70 20.79 13.99 -10.06
C GLU A 70 20.32 15.27 -10.77
N ALA A 71 20.68 16.44 -10.24
CA ALA A 71 20.35 17.74 -10.84
C ALA A 71 21.30 18.05 -12.01
N ASN A 72 21.18 17.28 -13.08
CA ASN A 72 22.00 17.39 -14.30
C ASN A 72 21.32 18.20 -15.42
N GLN A 73 20.16 18.79 -15.13
CA GLN A 73 19.43 19.65 -16.06
C GLN A 73 19.88 21.11 -15.93
N CYS A 74 19.60 21.94 -16.94
CA CYS A 74 19.83 23.38 -16.86
C CYS A 74 19.07 23.99 -15.67
N SER A 75 19.63 25.05 -15.07
CA SER A 75 18.96 25.76 -13.97
C SER A 75 17.61 26.31 -14.43
N ASP A 76 16.53 25.71 -13.93
CA ASP A 76 15.14 26.02 -14.26
C ASP A 76 14.21 25.49 -13.15
N HIS A 77 12.91 25.76 -13.26
CA HIS A 77 11.88 25.21 -12.38
C HIS A 77 11.34 23.88 -12.92
N TYR A 78 11.28 22.85 -12.07
CA TYR A 78 10.78 21.53 -12.42
C TYR A 78 9.64 21.14 -11.51
N TYR A 79 8.55 20.65 -12.09
CA TYR A 79 7.40 20.16 -11.33
C TYR A 79 7.69 18.81 -10.69
N MET A 80 7.22 18.64 -9.46
CA MET A 80 7.06 17.34 -8.82
C MET A 80 5.57 17.05 -8.75
N GLY A 81 5.15 15.83 -9.09
CA GLY A 81 3.71 15.55 -9.17
C GLY A 81 3.36 14.08 -9.12
N ILE A 82 2.09 13.85 -8.82
CA ILE A 82 1.44 12.53 -8.79
C ILE A 82 0.36 12.35 -9.87
N LEU A 83 0.11 13.41 -10.65
CA LEU A 83 -0.87 13.46 -11.73
C LEU A 83 -0.18 13.89 -13.01
N HIS A 84 -0.68 13.40 -14.14
CA HIS A 84 -0.15 13.77 -15.44
C HIS A 84 -0.31 15.29 -15.65
N SER A 85 0.80 15.97 -15.96
CA SER A 85 0.83 17.41 -16.22
C SER A 85 1.39 17.66 -17.60
N ILE A 86 0.57 18.31 -18.44
CA ILE A 86 0.94 18.76 -19.78
C ILE A 86 1.68 20.12 -19.77
N PHE A 87 1.86 20.74 -18.60
CA PHE A 87 2.62 21.97 -18.46
C PHE A 87 4.11 21.73 -18.61
N THR A 88 4.82 22.63 -19.28
CA THR A 88 6.28 22.53 -19.48
C THR A 88 7.05 23.04 -18.26
N PRO A 89 8.08 22.32 -17.77
CA PRO A 89 8.53 21.01 -18.23
C PRO A 89 7.55 19.89 -17.85
N SER A 90 7.22 19.04 -18.82
CA SER A 90 6.21 18.00 -18.64
C SER A 90 6.70 16.89 -17.71
N LEU A 91 5.77 16.37 -16.91
CA LEU A 91 5.98 15.11 -16.20
C LEU A 91 5.97 13.94 -17.21
N PRO A 92 6.64 12.82 -16.89
CA PRO A 92 6.48 11.60 -17.68
C PRO A 92 5.01 11.19 -17.77
N HIS A 93 4.70 10.41 -18.80
CA HIS A 93 3.40 9.78 -18.89
C HIS A 93 3.25 8.77 -17.74
N PHE A 94 2.28 9.03 -16.86
CA PHE A 94 1.96 8.09 -15.78
C PHE A 94 1.01 7.01 -16.29
N PRO A 95 1.19 5.75 -15.83
CA PRO A 95 0.18 4.72 -16.02
C PRO A 95 -1.17 5.16 -15.44
N ALA A 96 -2.25 4.53 -15.91
CA ALA A 96 -3.56 4.70 -15.30
C ALA A 96 -3.54 4.22 -13.84
N TYR A 97 -4.36 4.82 -12.97
CA TYR A 97 -4.42 4.47 -11.55
C TYR A 97 -4.74 2.97 -11.30
N ASN A 98 -5.42 2.32 -12.25
CA ASN A 98 -5.78 0.91 -12.23
C ASN A 98 -4.80 -0.01 -13.00
N ASP A 99 -3.67 0.52 -13.50
CA ASP A 99 -2.65 -0.27 -14.18
C ASP A 99 -1.81 -1.07 -13.18
N THR A 100 -2.29 -2.29 -12.92
CA THR A 100 -1.65 -3.22 -11.99
C THR A 100 -0.28 -3.68 -12.49
N ASN A 101 -0.11 -3.85 -13.80
CA ASN A 101 1.16 -4.33 -14.35
C ASN A 101 2.25 -3.29 -14.17
N ALA A 102 1.95 -2.02 -14.44
CA ALA A 102 2.90 -0.93 -14.23
C ALA A 102 3.33 -0.81 -12.76
N SER A 103 2.41 -0.97 -11.81
CA SER A 103 2.75 -1.01 -10.38
C SER A 103 3.64 -2.21 -10.03
N VAL A 104 3.27 -3.41 -10.47
CA VAL A 104 4.01 -4.65 -10.21
C VAL A 104 5.44 -4.56 -10.74
N GLN A 105 5.66 -3.97 -11.91
CA GLN A 105 7.01 -3.81 -12.47
C GLN A 105 7.93 -2.93 -11.62
N VAL A 106 7.39 -1.88 -10.99
CA VAL A 106 8.16 -1.05 -10.06
C VAL A 106 8.46 -1.84 -8.80
N MET A 107 7.44 -2.47 -8.21
CA MET A 107 7.58 -3.21 -6.96
C MET A 107 8.49 -4.43 -7.06
N ALA A 108 8.48 -5.15 -8.19
CA ALA A 108 9.36 -6.28 -8.46
C ALA A 108 10.84 -5.88 -8.56
N GLY A 109 11.13 -4.60 -8.78
CA GLY A 109 12.49 -4.07 -8.82
C GLY A 109 13.11 -3.86 -7.44
N LEU A 110 12.32 -3.85 -6.37
CA LEU A 110 12.77 -3.54 -5.01
C LEU A 110 13.51 -4.73 -4.41
N ARG A 111 14.77 -4.52 -3.99
CA ARG A 111 15.62 -5.56 -3.40
C ARG A 111 16.46 -4.98 -2.28
N SER A 112 16.58 -5.67 -1.14
CA SER A 112 17.48 -5.26 -0.05
C SER A 112 18.92 -5.08 -0.55
N LEU A 113 19.62 -4.09 -0.01
CA LEU A 113 21.00 -3.76 -0.43
C LEU A 113 21.94 -4.98 -0.33
N ALA A 114 21.91 -5.68 0.82
CA ALA A 114 22.61 -6.94 1.08
C ALA A 114 24.11 -6.89 0.76
N VAL A 115 24.84 -5.98 1.43
CA VAL A 115 26.31 -5.86 1.39
C VAL A 115 26.90 -6.09 2.79
N ALA A 116 28.21 -6.26 2.92
CA ALA A 116 28.85 -6.57 4.20
C ALA A 116 28.53 -5.55 5.33
N GLU A 117 28.47 -4.26 5.00
CA GLU A 117 28.11 -3.18 5.94
C GLU A 117 26.60 -3.13 6.26
N HIS A 118 25.76 -3.73 5.40
CA HIS A 118 24.30 -3.73 5.51
C HIS A 118 23.76 -5.14 5.18
N PRO A 119 24.00 -6.14 6.05
CA PRO A 119 23.65 -7.53 5.78
C PRO A 119 22.14 -7.75 5.76
N SER A 120 21.68 -8.69 4.94
CA SER A 120 20.28 -9.12 4.89
C SER A 120 20.17 -10.55 5.44
N ASN A 121 19.58 -10.68 6.63
CA ASN A 121 19.43 -11.96 7.31
C ASN A 121 18.04 -12.54 7.02
N VAL A 122 17.91 -13.26 5.91
CA VAL A 122 16.67 -13.93 5.52
C VAL A 122 16.56 -15.27 6.28
N PRO A 123 15.49 -15.51 7.05
CA PRO A 123 15.27 -16.80 7.70
C PRO A 123 15.17 -17.93 6.66
N LEU A 124 16.06 -18.94 6.77
CA LEU A 124 16.13 -20.05 5.82
C LEU A 124 15.26 -21.25 6.23
N SER A 125 14.97 -21.40 7.52
CA SER A 125 14.12 -22.47 8.06
C SER A 125 12.75 -21.92 8.44
N LEU A 126 11.70 -22.53 7.93
CA LEU A 126 10.32 -22.19 8.26
C LEU A 126 9.88 -22.95 9.51
N SER A 127 9.49 -22.22 10.57
CA SER A 127 8.92 -22.81 11.79
C SER A 127 7.39 -22.96 11.70
N THR A 128 6.72 -21.93 11.19
CA THR A 128 5.25 -21.85 11.13
C THR A 128 4.83 -21.37 9.75
N LYS A 129 3.92 -22.10 9.10
CA LYS A 129 3.30 -21.70 7.84
C LYS A 129 1.97 -21.01 8.12
N LEU A 130 1.83 -19.78 7.65
CA LEU A 130 0.62 -18.98 7.76
C LEU A 130 0.10 -18.70 6.34
N ILE A 131 -1.17 -19.01 6.11
CA ILE A 131 -1.91 -18.66 4.89
C ILE A 131 -3.10 -17.82 5.33
N TYR A 132 -3.16 -16.60 4.79
CA TYR A 132 -4.20 -15.64 5.09
C TYR A 132 -4.96 -15.29 3.82
N THR A 133 -6.27 -15.52 3.83
CA THR A 133 -7.17 -14.95 2.82
C THR A 133 -7.61 -13.57 3.29
N VAL A 134 -7.42 -12.56 2.46
CA VAL A 134 -7.90 -11.20 2.73
C VAL A 134 -9.09 -10.95 1.81
N SER A 135 -10.23 -10.56 2.37
CA SER A 135 -11.44 -10.37 1.58
C SER A 135 -12.26 -9.17 2.03
N VAL A 136 -13.02 -8.64 1.07
CA VAL A 136 -14.15 -7.75 1.34
C VAL A 136 -15.41 -8.61 1.45
N ASN A 137 -16.16 -8.42 2.52
CA ASN A 137 -17.34 -9.18 2.89
C ASN A 137 -18.54 -8.24 3.07
N LEU A 138 -19.74 -8.80 3.15
CA LEU A 138 -20.97 -8.09 3.47
C LEU A 138 -21.57 -8.63 4.77
N PHE A 139 -22.02 -7.73 5.64
CA PHE A 139 -22.81 -8.06 6.83
C PHE A 139 -24.21 -7.48 6.73
N LEU A 140 -25.18 -8.23 7.24
CA LEU A 140 -26.55 -7.76 7.37
C LEU A 140 -26.62 -6.59 8.36
N CYS A 141 -27.43 -5.60 8.01
CA CYS A 141 -27.80 -4.51 8.90
C CYS A 141 -29.23 -4.72 9.40
N PRO A 142 -29.55 -4.26 10.62
CA PRO A 142 -30.92 -4.20 11.09
C PRO A 142 -31.80 -3.46 10.08
N ASN A 143 -32.91 -4.10 9.68
CA ASN A 143 -33.89 -3.56 8.74
C ASN A 143 -33.33 -3.09 7.39
N ASN A 144 -32.25 -3.70 6.89
CA ASN A 144 -31.62 -3.33 5.61
C ASN A 144 -31.28 -1.83 5.49
N SER A 145 -30.92 -1.21 6.62
CA SER A 145 -30.74 0.24 6.76
C SER A 145 -29.40 0.78 6.22
N CYS A 146 -28.50 -0.08 5.74
CA CYS A 146 -27.17 0.32 5.33
C CYS A 146 -27.08 0.66 3.84
N ALA A 147 -26.08 1.45 3.47
CA ALA A 147 -25.89 1.95 2.10
C ALA A 147 -25.22 0.94 1.14
N GLY A 148 -24.83 -0.24 1.62
CA GLY A 148 -24.22 -1.27 0.78
C GLY A 148 -25.25 -2.03 -0.05
N PRO A 149 -24.80 -2.96 -0.88
CA PRO A 149 -25.67 -3.80 -1.72
C PRO A 149 -26.76 -4.47 -0.88
N ASN A 150 -27.99 -4.49 -1.39
CA ASN A 150 -29.15 -5.10 -0.72
C ASN A 150 -29.40 -4.58 0.72
N GLY A 151 -28.98 -3.35 1.04
CA GLY A 151 -29.16 -2.78 2.37
C GLY A 151 -28.17 -3.30 3.42
N MET A 152 -27.09 -3.94 2.98
CA MET A 152 -26.02 -4.52 3.82
C MET A 152 -24.89 -3.51 4.07
N ARG A 153 -23.93 -3.86 4.92
CA ARG A 153 -22.68 -3.08 5.12
C ARG A 153 -21.46 -3.87 4.66
N PHE A 154 -20.47 -3.17 4.11
CA PHE A 154 -19.17 -3.75 3.83
C PHE A 154 -18.39 -4.04 5.11
N SER A 155 -17.53 -5.05 5.06
CA SER A 155 -16.54 -5.37 6.08
C SER A 155 -15.29 -5.98 5.43
N GLY A 156 -14.15 -5.89 6.11
CA GLY A 156 -12.94 -6.62 5.74
C GLY A 156 -12.76 -7.82 6.65
N SER A 157 -12.21 -8.92 6.12
CA SER A 157 -11.83 -10.06 6.95
C SER A 157 -10.48 -10.65 6.55
N ILE A 158 -9.85 -11.31 7.52
CA ILE A 158 -8.69 -12.16 7.32
C ILE A 158 -9.08 -13.57 7.77
N ASN A 159 -8.92 -14.58 6.90
CA ASN A 159 -9.38 -15.95 7.16
C ASN A 159 -10.87 -16.03 7.57
N ASN A 160 -11.71 -15.21 6.93
CA ASN A 160 -13.14 -15.08 7.23
C ASN A 160 -13.47 -14.62 8.66
N ILE A 161 -12.52 -13.95 9.33
CA ILE A 161 -12.72 -13.29 10.62
C ILE A 161 -12.58 -11.78 10.43
N SER A 162 -13.67 -11.05 10.68
CA SER A 162 -13.67 -9.59 10.65
C SER A 162 -13.28 -9.04 12.02
N PHE A 163 -12.26 -8.19 12.05
CA PHE A 163 -11.80 -7.56 13.29
C PHE A 163 -12.85 -6.57 13.81
N GLN A 164 -13.30 -6.80 15.04
CA GLN A 164 -14.12 -5.85 15.78
C GLN A 164 -13.27 -5.24 16.88
N SER A 165 -13.08 -3.92 16.84
CA SER A 165 -12.31 -3.21 17.85
C SER A 165 -12.96 -3.39 19.23
N PRO A 166 -12.23 -3.91 20.24
CA PRO A 166 -12.75 -4.05 21.59
C PRO A 166 -12.86 -2.68 22.29
N THR A 167 -13.63 -2.61 23.38
CA THR A 167 -13.71 -1.42 24.23
C THR A 167 -12.46 -1.21 25.09
N ILE A 168 -11.76 -2.31 25.43
CA ILE A 168 -10.49 -2.29 26.17
C ILE A 168 -9.37 -2.63 25.18
N ASP A 169 -8.30 -1.83 25.17
CA ASP A 169 -7.16 -2.08 24.30
C ASP A 169 -6.57 -3.48 24.50
N ILE A 170 -6.27 -4.18 23.40
CA ILE A 170 -5.73 -5.55 23.45
C ILE A 170 -4.43 -5.61 24.28
N LEU A 171 -3.56 -4.60 24.13
CA LEU A 171 -2.30 -4.53 24.88
C LEU A 171 -2.55 -4.38 26.39
N GLN A 172 -3.54 -3.56 26.78
CA GLN A 172 -3.93 -3.40 28.18
C GLN A 172 -4.52 -4.71 28.73
N ALA A 173 -5.43 -5.34 27.98
CA ALA A 173 -6.03 -6.60 28.39
C ALA A 173 -4.99 -7.72 28.54
N TYR A 174 -4.01 -7.78 27.65
CA TYR A 174 -2.88 -8.72 27.76
C TYR A 174 -2.04 -8.45 29.01
N TYR A 175 -1.62 -7.21 29.24
CA TYR A 175 -0.72 -6.87 30.36
C TYR A 175 -1.36 -7.09 31.73
N TYR A 176 -2.65 -6.78 31.86
CA TYR A 176 -3.41 -6.95 33.11
C TYR A 176 -4.20 -8.26 33.18
N ASN A 177 -3.99 -9.18 32.24
CA ASN A 177 -4.66 -10.48 32.16
C ASN A 177 -6.20 -10.39 32.26
N ILE A 178 -6.80 -9.43 31.54
CA ILE A 178 -8.25 -9.20 31.51
C ILE A 178 -8.88 -10.19 30.52
N SER A 179 -9.68 -11.13 31.04
CA SER A 179 -10.37 -12.13 30.24
C SER A 179 -11.54 -11.54 29.43
N GLY A 180 -11.84 -12.13 28.27
CA GLY A 180 -13.03 -11.81 27.46
C GLY A 180 -12.86 -10.65 26.48
N VAL A 181 -11.66 -10.08 26.34
CA VAL A 181 -11.38 -8.96 25.43
C VAL A 181 -10.95 -9.43 24.03
N TYR A 182 -10.11 -10.47 23.94
CA TYR A 182 -9.62 -11.02 22.68
C TYR A 182 -9.54 -12.55 22.76
N GLY A 183 -9.56 -13.20 21.59
CA GLY A 183 -9.30 -14.64 21.45
C GLY A 183 -7.85 -14.89 21.03
N ASP A 184 -7.33 -16.06 21.38
CA ASP A 184 -5.95 -16.50 21.10
C ASP A 184 -5.86 -17.57 19.99
N LYS A 185 -6.99 -17.91 19.36
CA LYS A 185 -7.12 -18.99 18.37
C LYS A 185 -7.31 -18.49 16.94
N PHE A 186 -6.60 -17.43 16.55
CA PHE A 186 -6.65 -16.96 15.15
C PHE A 186 -6.06 -18.04 14.22
N PRO A 187 -6.78 -18.47 13.17
CA PRO A 187 -6.38 -19.63 12.38
C PRO A 187 -5.18 -19.32 11.48
N SER A 188 -4.24 -20.25 11.41
CA SER A 188 -3.05 -20.17 10.54
C SER A 188 -3.33 -20.45 9.07
N VAL A 189 -4.50 -20.98 8.73
CA VAL A 189 -4.95 -21.29 7.36
C VAL A 189 -6.43 -20.91 7.21
N PRO A 190 -6.90 -20.60 5.99
CA PRO A 190 -8.31 -20.28 5.78
C PRO A 190 -9.20 -21.48 6.14
N PRO A 191 -10.33 -21.27 6.84
CA PRO A 191 -11.22 -22.35 7.27
C PRO A 191 -11.92 -23.05 6.10
N LEU A 192 -12.07 -22.35 4.96
CA LEU A 192 -12.65 -22.88 3.73
C LEU A 192 -11.67 -22.64 2.58
N VAL A 193 -11.33 -23.71 1.86
CA VAL A 193 -10.47 -23.64 0.67
C VAL A 193 -11.33 -23.65 -0.58
N PHE A 194 -11.13 -22.65 -1.43
CA PHE A 194 -11.78 -22.50 -2.72
C PHE A 194 -10.80 -21.85 -3.72
N ASN A 195 -11.22 -21.64 -4.96
CA ASN A 195 -10.43 -20.82 -5.87
C ASN A 195 -10.49 -19.36 -5.39
N PHE A 196 -9.45 -18.91 -4.67
CA PHE A 196 -9.41 -17.59 -4.02
C PHE A 196 -9.31 -16.41 -5.01
N THR A 197 -8.83 -16.66 -6.23
CA THR A 197 -8.64 -15.63 -7.27
C THR A 197 -9.29 -16.06 -8.59
N PRO A 198 -10.60 -16.33 -8.61
CA PRO A 198 -11.29 -16.67 -9.84
C PRO A 198 -11.53 -15.39 -10.66
N ASP A 199 -11.61 -15.51 -11.98
CA ASP A 199 -11.96 -14.37 -12.85
C ASP A 199 -13.37 -13.83 -12.56
N TYR A 200 -14.25 -14.69 -12.02
CA TYR A 200 -15.61 -14.38 -11.65
C TYR A 200 -15.90 -14.84 -10.22
N LEU A 201 -16.50 -13.96 -9.42
CA LEU A 201 -16.98 -14.32 -8.09
C LEU A 201 -18.07 -15.40 -8.22
N PRO A 202 -18.00 -16.50 -7.45
CA PRO A 202 -19.06 -17.51 -7.48
C PRO A 202 -20.37 -16.91 -6.96
N LEU A 203 -21.48 -17.25 -7.64
CA LEU A 203 -22.81 -16.71 -7.38
C LEU A 203 -23.45 -17.27 -6.10
N GLU A 204 -22.91 -18.35 -5.54
CA GLU A 204 -23.40 -19.01 -4.31
C GLU A 204 -22.22 -19.51 -3.45
N TYR A 205 -22.38 -19.36 -2.13
CA TYR A 205 -21.58 -20.01 -1.08
C TYR A 205 -22.54 -20.60 -0.04
#